data_AF-A0AAD6T2A3-F1
#
_entry.id   AF-A0AAD6T2A3-F1
#
_cell.length_a   1.000
_cell.length_b   1.000
_cell.length_c   1.000
_cell.angle_alpha   90.00
_cell.angle_beta   90.00
_cell.angle_gamma   90.00
#
_symmetry.space_group_name_H-M   'P 1'
#
loop_
_entity.id
_entity.type
_entity.pdbx_description
1 polymer ?
#
loop_
_entity_poly.entity_id
_entity_poly.type
_entity_poly.pdbx_seq_one_letter_code
_entity_poly.pdbx_strand_id
1 'polypeptide(L)'
;MSNTSPLSAEILAFRTCAVCYKTETKKVKFRRCGNCMKPAYCSVECQKKAWKSHKETCQFQAENRESLPARGTQERDMLSNIKKWFSKHTQLLVYAGTHAMGLDNRVRAGSMLATHMLVLILDPAPSGIHGDFIYKSAALRGMQEYGLDDTTCAALAKRVSEAAKDNRHSLTTYVRCGAAVYLAPITVERLNSQEHVLRFGPPDSDWERFLGRAINKNLEEGDRKRIERLQQLA
;
A
#
# COMPACT_ATOMS: atom_id res chain seq x y z
N MET A 1 22.65 -1.85 32.47
CA MET A 1 21.55 -0.85 32.54
C MET A 1 20.96 -0.70 31.14
N SER A 2 19.95 -1.50 30.83
CA SER A 2 19.28 -1.55 29.52
C SER A 2 18.21 -0.48 29.44
N ASN A 3 18.53 0.63 28.78
CA ASN A 3 17.60 1.74 28.57
C ASN A 3 16.83 1.51 27.25
N THR A 4 15.84 0.60 27.26
CA THR A 4 14.90 0.45 26.16
C THR A 4 13.86 1.57 26.26
N SER A 5 14.14 2.70 25.60
CA SER A 5 13.20 3.81 25.50
C SER A 5 11.89 3.36 24.81
N PRO A 6 10.69 3.77 25.28
CA PRO A 6 9.39 3.28 24.77
C PRO A 6 9.01 3.83 23.39
N LEU A 7 9.88 4.62 22.76
CA LEU A 7 9.56 5.42 21.57
C LEU A 7 9.56 4.65 20.24
N SER A 8 9.88 3.36 20.23
CA SER A 8 9.81 2.51 19.02
C SER A 8 8.43 1.88 18.76
N ALA A 9 7.52 1.92 19.74
CA ALA A 9 6.20 1.28 19.66
C ALA A 9 5.11 2.11 18.95
N GLU A 10 5.38 3.38 18.62
CA GLU A 10 4.35 4.30 18.10
C GLU A 10 4.44 4.60 16.58
N ILE A 11 5.20 3.83 15.81
CA ILE A 11 5.32 4.10 14.36
C ILE A 11 4.13 3.58 13.52
N LEU A 12 3.21 2.73 14.03
CA LEU A 12 2.44 1.84 13.13
C LEU A 12 0.90 1.79 13.29
N ALA A 13 0.20 2.93 13.32
CA ALA A 13 -1.27 2.90 13.22
C ALA A 13 -1.97 4.15 12.67
N PHE A 14 -1.29 5.01 11.90
CA PHE A 14 -1.94 6.21 11.37
C PHE A 14 -2.56 5.98 9.99
N ARG A 15 -3.80 6.42 9.80
CA ARG A 15 -4.50 6.31 8.51
C ARG A 15 -3.97 7.34 7.53
N THR A 16 -3.88 7.00 6.25
CA THR A 16 -3.49 7.93 5.20
C THR A 16 -4.73 8.45 4.47
N CYS A 17 -4.71 9.72 4.07
CA CYS A 17 -5.79 10.32 3.29
C CYS A 17 -5.76 9.72 1.87
N ALA A 18 -6.88 9.17 1.41
CA ALA A 18 -6.99 8.54 0.09
C ALA A 18 -6.88 9.52 -1.10
N VAL A 19 -6.67 10.81 -0.84
CA VAL A 19 -6.55 11.85 -1.88
C VAL A 19 -5.23 12.59 -1.82
N CYS A 20 -4.88 13.17 -0.67
CA CYS A 20 -3.68 14.00 -0.53
C CYS A 20 -2.52 13.28 0.15
N TYR A 21 -2.72 12.02 0.57
CA TYR A 21 -1.72 11.16 1.19
C TYR A 21 -1.09 11.69 2.49
N LYS A 22 -1.65 12.75 3.08
CA LYS A 22 -1.35 13.13 4.47
C LYS A 22 -1.61 11.95 5.39
N THR A 23 -0.90 11.88 6.50
CA THR A 23 -1.05 10.84 7.51
C THR A 23 -1.75 11.41 8.74
N GLU A 24 -2.65 10.61 9.27
CA GLU A 24 -3.36 10.91 10.51
C GLU A 24 -2.34 11.11 11.63
N THR A 25 -2.60 12.04 12.55
CA THR A 25 -1.73 12.19 13.73
C THR A 25 -2.54 11.90 14.99
N LYS A 26 -1.87 11.87 16.14
CA LYS A 26 -2.59 11.83 17.42
C LYS A 26 -3.58 13.01 17.57
N LYS A 27 -3.23 14.17 17.00
CA LYS A 27 -4.02 15.42 17.09
C LYS A 27 -5.08 15.55 15.99
N VAL A 28 -4.80 15.03 14.79
CA VAL A 28 -5.69 15.17 13.62
C VAL A 28 -6.22 13.80 13.23
N LYS A 29 -7.51 13.56 13.48
CA LYS A 29 -8.17 12.29 13.16
C LYS A 29 -8.85 12.34 11.79
N PHE A 30 -8.65 11.28 11.00
CA PHE A 30 -9.23 11.17 9.67
C PHE A 30 -10.58 10.47 9.71
N ARG A 31 -11.47 10.87 8.80
CA ARG A 31 -12.83 10.33 8.69
C ARG A 31 -12.89 9.28 7.60
N ARG A 32 -13.53 8.15 7.89
CA ARG A 32 -13.83 7.14 6.86
C ARG A 32 -15.06 7.58 6.06
N CYS A 33 -15.19 7.07 4.84
CA CYS A 33 -16.44 7.18 4.10
C CYS A 33 -17.60 6.62 4.95
N GLY A 34 -18.63 7.43 5.22
CA GLY A 34 -19.75 7.01 6.07
C GLY A 34 -20.59 5.86 5.50
N ASN A 35 -20.52 5.62 4.18
CA ASN A 35 -21.29 4.56 3.54
C ASN A 35 -20.54 3.21 3.57
N CYS A 36 -19.38 3.13 2.94
CA CYS A 36 -18.64 1.85 2.84
C CYS A 36 -17.60 1.61 3.94
N MET A 37 -17.26 2.64 4.73
CA MET A 37 -16.23 2.61 5.78
C MET A 37 -14.82 2.19 5.31
N LYS A 38 -14.51 2.28 4.01
CA LYS A 38 -13.22 1.85 3.46
C LYS A 38 -12.14 2.96 3.44
N PRO A 39 -12.16 3.96 2.54
CA PRO A 39 -11.11 4.98 2.51
C PRO A 39 -11.24 5.94 3.69
N ALA A 40 -10.10 6.49 4.13
CA ALA A 40 -10.01 7.57 5.10
C ALA A 40 -9.65 8.89 4.41
N TYR A 41 -10.19 10.00 4.90
CA TYR A 41 -9.96 11.34 4.37
C TYR A 41 -9.60 12.29 5.51
N CYS A 42 -8.62 13.15 5.27
CA CYS A 42 -8.25 14.19 6.23
C CYS A 42 -9.31 15.29 6.35
N SER A 43 -10.14 15.46 5.31
CA SER A 43 -11.13 16.52 5.25
C SER A 43 -12.29 16.17 4.30
N VAL A 44 -13.38 16.94 4.37
CA VAL A 44 -14.56 16.75 3.51
C VAL A 44 -14.23 17.09 2.06
N GLU A 45 -13.33 18.04 1.83
CA GLU A 45 -12.85 18.42 0.49
C GLU A 45 -12.12 17.24 -0.17
N CYS A 46 -11.26 16.54 0.58
CA CYS A 46 -10.62 15.31 0.09
C CYS A 46 -11.66 14.23 -0.22
N GLN A 47 -12.66 14.03 0.64
CA GLN A 47 -13.73 13.06 0.36
C GLN A 47 -14.50 13.41 -0.93
N LYS A 48 -14.86 14.69 -1.13
CA LYS A 48 -15.55 15.16 -2.35
C LYS A 48 -14.68 14.98 -3.60
N LYS A 49 -13.39 15.31 -3.52
CA LYS A 49 -12.44 15.14 -4.63
C LYS A 49 -12.31 13.67 -5.04
N ALA A 50 -12.35 12.74 -4.07
CA ALA A 50 -12.32 11.30 -4.35
C ALA A 50 -13.64 10.75 -4.88
N TRP A 51 -14.76 11.46 -4.74
CA TRP A 51 -16.09 10.89 -4.95
C TRP A 51 -16.28 10.31 -6.35
N LYS A 52 -15.83 11.02 -7.39
CA LYS A 52 -15.97 10.58 -8.80
C LYS A 52 -15.35 9.20 -9.05
N SER A 53 -14.18 8.93 -8.48
CA SER A 53 -13.50 7.63 -8.61
C SER A 53 -13.87 6.62 -7.53
N HIS A 54 -14.38 7.08 -6.38
CA HIS A 54 -14.76 6.21 -5.26
C HIS A 54 -16.19 5.67 -5.39
N LYS A 55 -17.13 6.41 -5.98
CA LYS A 55 -18.58 6.12 -5.96
C LYS A 55 -18.93 4.67 -6.29
N GLU A 56 -18.43 4.15 -7.40
CA GLU A 56 -18.71 2.78 -7.85
C GLU A 56 -18.21 1.75 -6.82
N THR A 57 -16.96 1.92 -6.37
CA THR A 57 -16.40 1.06 -5.32
C THR A 57 -17.10 1.23 -3.98
N CYS A 58 -17.67 2.40 -3.70
CA CYS A 58 -18.40 2.70 -2.47
C CYS A 58 -19.69 1.90 -2.38
N GLN A 59 -20.48 1.88 -3.47
CA GLN A 59 -21.74 1.16 -3.57
C GLN A 59 -21.51 -0.35 -3.45
N PHE A 60 -20.58 -0.89 -4.25
CA PHE A 60 -20.20 -2.29 -4.18
C PHE A 60 -19.79 -2.74 -2.78
N GLN A 61 -18.99 -1.93 -2.07
CA GLN A 61 -18.51 -2.27 -0.72
C GLN A 61 -19.59 -2.09 0.36
N ALA A 62 -20.58 -1.22 0.15
CA ALA A 62 -21.70 -1.04 1.06
C ALA A 62 -22.72 -2.18 0.92
N GLU A 63 -23.00 -2.61 -0.30
CA GLU A 63 -23.95 -3.70 -0.61
C GLU A 63 -23.43 -5.07 -0.17
N ASN A 64 -22.12 -5.32 -0.29
CA ASN A 64 -21.49 -6.58 0.11
C ASN A 64 -21.04 -6.60 1.59
N ARG A 65 -21.64 -5.77 2.44
CA ARG A 65 -21.27 -5.68 3.87
C ARG A 65 -21.67 -6.92 4.66
N GLU A 66 -22.71 -7.64 4.21
CA GLU A 66 -23.27 -8.82 4.90
C GLU A 66 -23.36 -10.10 4.03
N SER A 67 -23.24 -9.99 2.70
CA SER A 67 -23.52 -11.08 1.75
C SER A 67 -22.26 -11.68 1.11
N LEU A 68 -21.28 -12.10 1.91
CA LEU A 68 -20.24 -13.00 1.41
C LEU A 68 -20.54 -14.43 1.90
N PRO A 69 -20.54 -15.44 1.03
CA PRO A 69 -20.65 -16.83 1.46
C PRO A 69 -19.46 -17.19 2.34
N ALA A 70 -19.68 -18.11 3.28
CA ALA A 70 -18.68 -18.59 4.23
C ALA A 70 -17.54 -19.35 3.52
N ARG A 71 -16.63 -18.64 2.85
CA ARG A 71 -15.22 -19.06 2.82
C ARG A 71 -14.77 -19.17 4.27
N GLY A 72 -14.04 -20.23 4.60
CA GLY A 72 -13.66 -20.58 5.97
C GLY A 72 -13.30 -19.34 6.77
N THR A 73 -13.93 -19.15 7.94
CA THR A 73 -13.86 -17.94 8.77
C THR A 73 -12.42 -17.42 8.90
N GLN A 74 -11.45 -18.33 9.03
CA GLN A 74 -10.02 -18.06 9.08
C GLN A 74 -9.45 -17.34 7.85
N GLU A 75 -9.84 -17.71 6.62
CA GLU A 75 -9.39 -17.02 5.39
C GLU A 75 -9.98 -15.61 5.29
N ARG A 76 -11.26 -15.46 5.65
CA ARG A 76 -11.93 -14.16 5.69
C ARG A 76 -11.28 -13.24 6.71
N ASP A 77 -10.96 -13.76 7.89
CA ASP A 77 -10.28 -13.03 8.95
C ASP A 77 -8.86 -12.64 8.53
N MET A 78 -8.15 -13.54 7.86
CA MET A 78 -6.82 -13.25 7.32
C MET A 78 -6.87 -12.15 6.26
N LEU A 79 -7.81 -12.22 5.31
CA LEU A 79 -7.99 -11.16 4.31
C LEU A 79 -8.32 -9.80 4.96
N SER A 80 -9.13 -9.79 6.02
CA SER A 80 -9.41 -8.59 6.80
C SER A 80 -8.14 -8.03 7.45
N ASN A 81 -7.29 -8.90 8.00
CA ASN A 81 -6.02 -8.52 8.60
C ASN A 81 -5.03 -7.98 7.56
N ILE A 82 -4.91 -8.63 6.39
CA ILE A 82 -4.09 -8.13 5.27
C ILE A 82 -4.55 -6.73 4.87
N LYS A 83 -5.86 -6.51 4.70
CA LYS A 83 -6.40 -5.18 4.34
C LYS A 83 -6.07 -4.11 5.37
N LYS A 84 -6.21 -4.42 6.67
CA LYS A 84 -5.85 -3.50 7.77
C LYS A 84 -4.35 -3.19 7.77
N TRP A 85 -3.52 -4.22 7.63
CA TRP A 85 -2.06 -4.07 7.57
C TRP A 85 -1.63 -3.27 6.34
N PHE A 86 -2.14 -3.59 5.17
CA PHE A 86 -1.86 -2.90 3.91
C PHE A 86 -2.12 -1.40 4.05
N SER A 87 -3.29 -1.03 4.59
CA SER A 87 -3.64 0.38 4.81
C SER A 87 -2.63 1.11 5.71
N LYS A 88 -2.09 0.44 6.74
CA LYS A 88 -1.08 1.01 7.64
C LYS A 88 0.32 1.09 7.02
N HIS A 89 0.63 0.21 6.06
CA HIS A 89 1.95 0.10 5.44
C HIS A 89 2.02 0.73 4.04
N THR A 90 0.96 1.44 3.61
CA THR A 90 0.86 2.03 2.27
C THR A 90 2.10 2.82 1.86
N GLN A 91 2.68 3.66 2.74
CA GLN A 91 3.88 4.44 2.41
C GLN A 91 5.10 3.56 2.14
N LEU A 92 5.29 2.49 2.92
CA LEU A 92 6.37 1.54 2.73
C LEU A 92 6.18 0.73 1.44
N LEU A 93 4.94 0.35 1.12
CA LEU A 93 4.60 -0.33 -0.14
C LEU A 93 4.79 0.58 -1.35
N VAL A 94 4.46 1.87 -1.23
CA VAL A 94 4.73 2.87 -2.26
C VAL A 94 6.22 3.04 -2.46
N TYR A 95 7.01 3.17 -1.39
CA TYR A 95 8.47 3.24 -1.47
C TYR A 95 9.02 2.04 -2.27
N ALA A 96 8.69 0.82 -1.83
CA ALA A 96 9.17 -0.40 -2.46
C ALA A 96 8.71 -0.49 -3.92
N GLY A 97 7.44 -0.22 -4.21
CA GLY A 97 6.90 -0.27 -5.56
C GLY A 97 7.52 0.76 -6.50
N THR A 98 7.78 1.97 -6.00
CA THR A 98 8.35 3.07 -6.79
C THR A 98 9.81 2.77 -7.18
N HIS A 99 10.59 2.20 -6.27
CA HIS A 99 11.97 1.75 -6.55
C HIS A 99 11.99 0.49 -7.41
N ALA A 100 11.18 -0.52 -7.08
CA ALA A 100 11.12 -1.78 -7.83
C ALA A 100 10.75 -1.57 -9.31
N MET A 101 9.83 -0.63 -9.59
CA MET A 101 9.38 -0.33 -10.97
C MET A 101 10.18 0.78 -11.64
N GLY A 102 11.17 1.38 -10.97
CA GLY A 102 11.99 2.47 -11.51
C GLY A 102 11.17 3.71 -11.89
N LEU A 103 10.22 4.11 -11.04
CA LEU A 103 9.31 5.23 -11.34
C LEU A 103 9.98 6.61 -11.19
N ASP A 104 11.23 6.66 -10.76
CA ASP A 104 12.12 7.83 -10.83
C ASP A 104 12.47 8.22 -12.28
N ASN A 105 12.34 7.27 -13.22
CA ASN A 105 12.59 7.45 -14.65
C ASN A 105 11.30 7.33 -15.47
N ARG A 106 10.91 8.45 -16.12
CA ARG A 106 9.63 8.58 -16.85
C ARG A 106 9.47 7.65 -18.04
N VAL A 107 10.56 7.14 -18.64
CA VAL A 107 10.50 6.31 -19.85
C VAL A 107 10.12 4.86 -19.51
N ARG A 108 10.60 4.33 -18.37
CA ARG A 108 10.37 2.93 -17.95
C ARG A 108 9.07 2.73 -17.18
N ALA A 109 8.57 3.77 -16.51
CA ALA A 109 7.43 3.70 -15.61
C ALA A 109 6.11 3.22 -16.25
N GLY A 110 5.81 3.66 -17.47
CA GLY A 110 4.49 3.43 -18.09
C GLY A 110 4.22 1.97 -18.45
N SER A 111 5.20 1.27 -19.04
CA SER A 111 5.03 -0.13 -19.43
C SER A 111 5.02 -1.07 -18.21
N MET A 112 5.86 -0.79 -17.21
CA MET A 112 5.96 -1.61 -16.00
C MET A 112 4.67 -1.58 -15.19
N LEU A 113 4.06 -0.40 -14.97
CA LEU A 113 2.83 -0.28 -14.18
C LEU A 113 1.65 -1.06 -14.78
N ALA A 114 1.57 -1.16 -16.12
CA ALA A 114 0.49 -1.83 -16.83
C ALA A 114 0.64 -3.35 -16.89
N THR A 115 1.85 -3.89 -16.68
CA THR A 115 2.17 -5.30 -16.93
C THR A 115 2.75 -6.03 -15.72
N HIS A 116 3.26 -5.29 -14.73
CA HIS A 116 3.92 -5.83 -13.55
C HIS A 116 3.25 -5.38 -12.25
N MET A 117 3.43 -6.17 -11.20
CA MET A 117 2.95 -5.87 -9.86
C MET A 117 4.04 -6.13 -8.82
N LEU A 118 3.96 -5.39 -7.72
CA LEU A 118 4.75 -5.70 -6.52
C LEU A 118 4.07 -6.85 -5.78
N VAL A 119 4.72 -8.00 -5.73
CA VAL A 119 4.26 -9.19 -4.99
C VAL A 119 4.91 -9.21 -3.63
N LEU A 120 4.12 -9.39 -2.57
CA LEU A 120 4.58 -9.64 -1.20
C LEU A 120 4.02 -10.96 -0.70
N ILE A 121 4.90 -11.81 -0.19
CA ILE A 121 4.55 -13.03 0.53
C ILE A 121 4.83 -12.81 2.00
N LEU A 122 3.81 -13.03 2.82
CA LEU A 122 3.82 -12.84 4.26
C LEU A 122 3.39 -14.13 4.97
N ASP A 123 3.91 -14.33 6.18
CA ASP A 123 3.43 -15.34 7.12
C ASP A 123 2.68 -14.66 8.28
N PRO A 124 1.73 -15.35 8.94
CA PRO A 124 1.07 -14.81 10.12
C PRO A 124 2.09 -14.61 11.25
N ALA A 125 1.95 -13.52 12.01
CA ALA A 125 2.82 -13.30 13.16
C ALA A 125 2.58 -14.37 14.27
N PRO A 126 3.62 -14.85 14.97
CA PRO A 126 3.51 -15.94 15.95
C PRO A 126 2.69 -15.55 17.18
N SER A 127 2.67 -14.26 17.51
CA SER A 127 1.99 -13.70 18.68
C SER A 127 0.47 -13.65 18.55
N GLY A 128 -0.10 -14.00 17.39
CA GLY A 128 -1.54 -13.93 17.15
C GLY A 128 -2.10 -12.51 17.20
N ILE A 129 -1.25 -11.48 17.30
CA ILE A 129 -1.68 -10.08 17.29
C ILE A 129 -2.27 -9.78 15.92
N HIS A 130 -3.57 -9.48 15.90
CA HIS A 130 -4.28 -9.10 14.69
C HIS A 130 -3.62 -7.88 14.03
N GLY A 131 -2.95 -8.10 12.89
CA GLY A 131 -2.42 -7.04 12.03
C GLY A 131 -0.91 -6.85 12.06
N ASP A 132 -0.14 -7.77 12.65
CA ASP A 132 1.30 -7.92 12.39
C ASP A 132 1.53 -9.16 11.50
N PHE A 133 2.51 -9.07 10.59
CA PHE A 133 2.89 -10.13 9.65
C PHE A 133 4.41 -10.31 9.66
N ILE A 134 4.87 -11.53 9.36
CA ILE A 134 6.29 -11.80 9.09
C ILE A 134 6.54 -11.69 7.59
N TYR A 135 7.55 -10.94 7.20
CA TYR A 135 8.01 -10.88 5.82
C TYR A 135 8.67 -12.19 5.39
N LYS A 136 8.31 -12.69 4.19
CA LYS A 136 8.98 -13.83 3.56
C LYS A 136 9.75 -13.43 2.32
N SER A 137 9.10 -12.74 1.40
CA SER A 137 9.72 -12.29 0.16
C SER A 137 8.91 -11.17 -0.48
N ALA A 138 9.56 -10.33 -1.27
CA ALA A 138 8.91 -9.41 -2.18
C ALA A 138 9.61 -9.40 -3.52
N ALA A 139 8.86 -9.20 -4.60
CA ALA A 139 9.45 -9.12 -5.91
C ALA A 139 8.55 -8.38 -6.91
N LEU A 140 9.16 -7.84 -7.95
CA LEU A 140 8.44 -7.42 -9.15
C LEU A 140 8.13 -8.66 -10.00
N ARG A 141 6.87 -8.82 -10.42
CA ARG A 141 6.44 -9.94 -11.26
C ARG A 141 5.51 -9.46 -12.37
N GLY A 142 5.62 -10.07 -13.55
CA GLY A 142 4.64 -9.92 -14.61
C GLY A 142 3.30 -10.49 -14.17
N MET A 143 2.20 -9.78 -14.41
CA MET A 143 0.88 -10.15 -13.92
C MET A 143 0.41 -11.49 -14.51
N GLN A 144 0.52 -11.66 -15.84
CA GLN A 144 0.12 -12.88 -16.53
C GLN A 144 1.01 -14.08 -16.15
N GLU A 145 2.33 -13.88 -16.10
CA GLU A 145 3.29 -14.94 -15.71
C GLU A 145 3.01 -15.45 -14.29
N TYR A 146 2.59 -14.54 -13.40
CA TYR A 146 2.21 -14.89 -12.03
C TYR A 146 0.83 -15.57 -11.92
N GLY A 147 0.07 -15.62 -13.02
CA GLY A 147 -1.22 -16.32 -13.09
C GLY A 147 -2.46 -15.46 -12.87
N LEU A 148 -2.37 -14.13 -13.05
CA LEU A 148 -3.58 -13.31 -13.17
C LEU A 148 -4.21 -13.54 -14.55
N ASP A 149 -5.53 -13.67 -14.58
CA ASP A 149 -6.27 -13.85 -15.84
C ASP A 149 -6.27 -12.56 -16.69
N ASP A 150 -6.50 -12.71 -18.00
CA ASP A 150 -6.48 -11.62 -18.97
C ASP A 150 -7.49 -10.51 -18.64
N THR A 151 -8.63 -10.84 -18.05
CA THR A 151 -9.67 -9.87 -17.69
C THR A 151 -9.19 -8.97 -16.56
N THR A 152 -8.57 -9.56 -15.53
CA THR A 152 -7.96 -8.86 -14.41
C THR A 152 -6.79 -7.99 -14.88
N CYS A 153 -5.90 -8.54 -15.72
CA CYS A 153 -4.79 -7.79 -16.30
C CYS A 153 -5.28 -6.58 -17.12
N ALA A 154 -6.28 -6.76 -17.99
CA ALA A 154 -6.87 -5.68 -18.77
C ALA A 154 -7.50 -4.58 -17.89
N ALA A 155 -8.21 -4.98 -16.83
CA ALA A 155 -8.79 -4.03 -15.87
C ALA A 155 -7.72 -3.20 -15.15
N LEU A 156 -6.62 -3.81 -14.72
CA LEU A 156 -5.51 -3.12 -14.08
C LEU A 156 -4.79 -2.18 -15.06
N ALA A 157 -4.52 -2.63 -16.28
CA ALA A 157 -3.93 -1.80 -17.33
C ALA A 157 -4.80 -0.57 -17.65
N LYS A 158 -6.13 -0.75 -17.74
CA LYS A 158 -7.08 0.35 -17.92
C LYS A 158 -6.98 1.37 -16.78
N ARG A 159 -6.89 0.91 -15.53
CA ARG A 159 -6.72 1.79 -14.36
C ARG A 159 -5.41 2.59 -14.40
N VAL A 160 -4.33 1.99 -14.89
CA VAL A 160 -3.05 2.69 -15.12
C VAL A 160 -3.24 3.81 -16.14
N SER A 161 -3.90 3.52 -17.27
CA SER A 161 -4.20 4.53 -18.29
C SER A 161 -5.11 5.64 -17.77
N GLU A 162 -6.11 5.31 -16.95
CA GLU A 162 -7.01 6.30 -16.33
C GLU A 162 -6.28 7.19 -15.31
N ALA A 163 -5.45 6.60 -14.44
CA ALA A 163 -4.66 7.36 -13.47
C ALA A 163 -3.69 8.33 -14.18
N ALA A 164 -3.11 7.90 -15.31
CA ALA A 164 -2.19 8.73 -16.08
C ALA A 164 -2.84 10.02 -16.62
N LYS A 165 -4.15 10.00 -16.94
CA LYS A 165 -4.90 11.20 -17.37
C LYS A 165 -4.95 12.29 -16.29
N ASP A 166 -4.86 11.89 -15.02
CA ASP A 166 -4.84 12.78 -13.85
C ASP A 166 -3.41 13.06 -13.35
N ASN A 167 -2.38 12.81 -14.14
CA ASN A 167 -0.96 12.88 -13.74
C ASN A 167 -0.64 12.02 -12.49
N ARG A 168 -1.21 10.82 -12.43
CA ARG A 168 -0.98 9.84 -11.35
C ARG A 168 -0.47 8.51 -11.90
N HIS A 169 0.23 7.76 -11.06
CA HIS A 169 0.55 6.36 -11.28
C HIS A 169 -0.42 5.46 -10.51
N SER A 170 -0.72 4.28 -11.06
CA SER A 170 -1.46 3.23 -10.35
C SER A 170 -0.54 2.02 -10.19
N LEU A 171 0.00 1.84 -8.99
CA LEU A 171 0.89 0.75 -8.65
C LEU A 171 0.08 -0.45 -8.17
N THR A 172 0.12 -1.58 -8.89
CA THR A 172 -0.55 -2.80 -8.46
C THR A 172 0.29 -3.52 -7.41
N THR A 173 -0.30 -3.84 -6.26
CA THR A 173 0.32 -4.63 -5.19
C THR A 173 -0.49 -5.89 -4.92
N TYR A 174 0.18 -7.03 -4.88
CA TYR A 174 -0.37 -8.34 -4.55
C TYR A 174 0.23 -8.80 -3.23
N VAL A 175 -0.61 -9.04 -2.22
CA VAL A 175 -0.18 -9.53 -0.91
C VAL A 175 -0.81 -10.89 -0.64
N ARG A 176 0.01 -11.89 -0.32
CA ARG A 176 -0.45 -13.24 0.02
C ARG A 176 0.04 -13.65 1.40
N CYS A 177 -0.86 -14.25 2.18
CA CYS A 177 -0.56 -14.92 3.43
C CYS A 177 -1.33 -16.25 3.49
N GLY A 178 -0.63 -17.37 3.37
CA GLY A 178 -1.25 -18.69 3.19
C GLY A 178 -2.13 -18.74 1.93
N ALA A 179 -3.41 -19.07 2.10
CA ALA A 179 -4.43 -19.07 1.04
C ALA A 179 -5.08 -17.68 0.81
N ALA A 180 -4.94 -16.74 1.75
CA ALA A 180 -5.53 -15.42 1.63
C ALA A 180 -4.70 -14.53 0.70
N VAL A 181 -5.39 -13.89 -0.26
CA VAL A 181 -4.80 -13.02 -1.27
C VAL A 181 -5.52 -11.68 -1.30
N TYR A 182 -4.75 -10.59 -1.31
CA TYR A 182 -5.23 -9.24 -1.49
C TYR A 182 -4.49 -8.56 -2.64
N LEU A 183 -5.20 -8.32 -3.74
CA LEU A 183 -4.73 -7.57 -4.90
C LEU A 183 -5.34 -6.17 -4.84
N ALA A 184 -4.50 -5.13 -4.76
CA ALA A 184 -4.96 -3.76 -4.65
C ALA A 184 -4.03 -2.78 -5.36
N PRO A 185 -4.59 -1.85 -6.16
CA PRO A 185 -3.84 -0.74 -6.71
C PRO A 185 -3.66 0.37 -5.66
N ILE A 186 -2.45 0.91 -5.58
CA ILE A 186 -2.13 2.14 -4.84
C ILE A 186 -1.95 3.25 -5.88
N THR A 187 -2.81 4.27 -5.80
CA THR A 187 -2.63 5.45 -6.66
C THR A 187 -1.63 6.38 -6.00
N VAL A 188 -0.70 6.93 -6.76
CA VAL A 188 0.30 7.89 -6.28
C VAL A 188 0.47 9.01 -7.29
N GLU A 189 0.95 10.16 -6.83
CA GLU A 189 1.29 11.28 -7.71
C GLU A 189 2.48 10.91 -8.60
N ARG A 190 2.45 11.39 -9.86
CA ARG A 190 3.59 11.25 -10.76
C ARG A 190 4.63 12.32 -10.46
N LEU A 191 5.75 11.90 -9.91
CA LEU A 191 6.86 12.78 -9.55
C LEU A 191 7.88 12.88 -10.68
N ASN A 192 8.55 14.03 -10.78
CA ASN A 192 9.80 14.13 -11.51
C ASN A 192 10.96 13.54 -10.69
N SER A 193 12.15 13.39 -11.29
CA SER A 193 13.29 12.72 -10.64
C SER A 193 13.76 13.46 -9.39
N GLN A 194 13.72 14.79 -9.36
CA GLN A 194 14.09 15.57 -8.17
C GLN A 194 13.08 15.38 -7.04
N GLU A 195 11.79 15.47 -7.34
CA GLU A 195 10.70 15.22 -6.40
C GLU A 195 10.73 13.79 -5.85
N HIS A 196 11.03 12.81 -6.72
CA HIS A 196 11.22 11.43 -6.30
C HIS A 196 12.37 11.32 -5.30
N VAL A 197 13.54 11.90 -5.60
CA VAL A 197 14.71 11.83 -4.70
C VAL A 197 14.45 12.50 -3.37
N LEU A 198 13.76 13.64 -3.37
CA LEU A 198 13.34 14.32 -2.14
C LEU A 198 12.40 13.44 -1.31
N ARG A 199 11.49 12.70 -1.98
CA ARG A 199 10.46 11.90 -1.30
C ARG A 199 10.91 10.52 -0.85
N PHE A 200 11.61 9.80 -1.72
CA PHE A 200 11.94 8.40 -1.55
C PHE A 200 13.45 8.15 -1.54
N GLY A 201 14.28 9.17 -1.74
CA GLY A 201 15.72 9.02 -1.89
C GLY A 201 16.16 8.65 -3.32
N PRO A 202 17.48 8.51 -3.54
CA PRO A 202 18.00 8.01 -4.81
C PRO A 202 17.49 6.59 -5.10
N PRO A 203 17.56 6.13 -6.36
CA PRO A 203 17.18 4.76 -6.72
C PRO A 203 17.83 3.74 -5.78
N ASP A 204 17.00 2.92 -5.15
CA ASP A 204 17.44 1.97 -4.14
C ASP A 204 17.36 0.54 -4.67
N SER A 205 18.52 -0.07 -4.93
CA SER A 205 18.58 -1.49 -5.36
C SER A 205 18.41 -2.47 -4.19
N ASP A 206 18.48 -2.01 -2.94
CA ASP A 206 18.27 -2.78 -1.70
C ASP A 206 16.83 -2.68 -1.19
N TRP A 207 15.91 -2.12 -1.99
CA TRP A 207 14.52 -1.89 -1.60
C TRP A 207 13.83 -3.13 -1.02
N GLU A 208 14.13 -4.33 -1.53
CA GLU A 208 13.55 -5.59 -1.07
C GLU A 208 14.00 -5.94 0.34
N ARG A 209 15.31 -5.86 0.61
CA ARG A 209 15.85 -6.18 1.94
C ARG A 209 15.41 -5.14 2.95
N PHE A 210 15.40 -3.86 2.57
CA PHE A 210 14.84 -2.80 3.40
C PHE A 210 13.37 -3.05 3.74
N LEU A 211 12.54 -3.40 2.75
CA LEU A 211 11.13 -3.73 2.97
C LEU A 211 10.99 -4.88 3.97
N GLY A 212 11.79 -5.93 3.83
CA GLY A 212 11.80 -7.06 4.76
C GLY A 212 12.21 -6.68 6.18
N ARG A 213 13.29 -5.92 6.34
CA ARG A 213 13.74 -5.38 7.64
C ARG A 213 12.69 -4.49 8.28
N ALA A 214 12.04 -3.62 7.51
CA ALA A 214 11.01 -2.72 7.98
C ALA A 214 9.74 -3.47 8.44
N ILE A 215 9.28 -4.45 7.68
CA ILE A 215 8.11 -5.27 8.07
C ILE A 215 8.42 -6.11 9.31
N ASN A 216 9.61 -6.71 9.38
CA ASN A 216 10.04 -7.50 10.52
C ASN A 216 10.51 -6.66 11.72
N LYS A 217 10.44 -5.32 11.63
CA LYS A 217 10.84 -4.38 12.69
C LYS A 217 12.31 -4.55 13.13
N ASN A 218 13.18 -4.93 12.20
CA ASN A 218 14.61 -5.13 12.40
C ASN A 218 15.43 -4.11 11.58
N LEU A 219 15.24 -2.83 11.88
CA LEU A 219 15.82 -1.71 11.14
C LEU A 219 17.31 -1.51 11.45
N GLU A 220 18.11 -1.31 10.42
CA GLU A 220 19.52 -0.91 10.52
C GLU A 220 19.67 0.63 10.57
N GLU A 221 20.86 1.14 10.89
CA GLU A 221 21.12 2.59 10.98
C GLU A 221 20.80 3.31 9.65
N GLY A 222 21.11 2.69 8.51
CA GLY A 222 20.77 3.23 7.18
C GLY A 222 19.26 3.26 6.89
N ASP A 223 18.48 2.39 7.52
CA ASP A 223 17.04 2.30 7.31
C ASP A 223 16.28 3.43 8.02
N ARG A 224 16.79 3.94 9.14
CA ARG A 224 16.12 5.05 9.87
C ARG A 224 15.97 6.28 9.00
N LYS A 225 17.00 6.64 8.24
CA LYS A 225 16.94 7.75 7.28
C LYS A 225 15.90 7.53 6.19
N ARG A 226 15.72 6.30 5.71
CA ARG A 226 14.65 5.94 4.75
C ARG A 226 13.27 6.18 5.38
N ILE A 227 13.06 5.67 6.60
CA ILE A 227 11.80 5.81 7.34
C ILE A 227 11.49 7.27 7.68
N GLU A 228 12.48 8.04 8.14
CA GLU A 228 12.32 9.47 8.45
C GLU A 228 11.84 10.27 7.24
N ARG A 229 12.39 10.02 6.04
CA ARG A 229 11.90 10.67 4.80
C ARG A 229 10.43 10.36 4.51
N LEU A 230 10.02 9.10 4.71
CA LEU A 230 8.63 8.69 4.52
C LEU A 230 7.69 9.38 5.52
N GLN A 231 8.17 9.67 6.73
CA GLN A 231 7.41 10.34 7.79
C GLN A 231 7.38 11.87 7.66
N GLN A 232 8.43 12.50 7.11
CA GLN A 232 8.52 13.96 6.95
C GLN A 232 7.55 14.54 5.91
N LEU A 233 6.97 13.69 5.07
CA LEU A 233 6.06 14.06 3.98
C LEU A 233 4.60 13.69 4.28
N ALA A 234 4.31 13.46 5.57
CA ALA A 234 3.08 12.93 6.11
C ALA A 234 2.22 14.03 6.76
#